data_AF-A0A7V7NTT5-F1
#
_entry.id   AF-A0A7V7NTT5-F1
#
_cell.length_a   1.000
_cell.length_b   1.000
_cell.length_c   1.000
_cell.angle_alpha   90.00
_cell.angle_beta   90.00
_cell.angle_gamma   90.00
#
_symmetry.space_group_name_H-M   'P 1'
#
loop_
_entity.id
_entity.type
_entity.pdbx_description
1 polymer ?
#
loop_
_entity_poly.entity_id
_entity_poly.type
_entity_poly.pdbx_seq_one_letter_code
_entity_poly.pdbx_strand_id
1 'polypeptide(L)'
;MNITPIEIQTAGICLEIAAFEEFHHLTSDEVRSYQSSIQDKIWEHDFHINCHLTESYVDHLSQRAIEVLLKCRQGAQLHDASWIIRQISSSEKQTYLH
;
A
#
# COMPACT_ATOMS: atom_id res chain seq x y z
N MET A 1 -2.00 -0.84 18.41
CA MET A 1 -2.27 -0.30 17.06
C MET A 1 -3.23 -1.27 16.40
N ASN A 2 -4.47 -0.88 16.12
CA ASN A 2 -5.49 -1.81 15.58
C ASN A 2 -5.36 -1.87 14.05
N ILE A 3 -4.46 -2.70 13.52
CA ILE A 3 -4.25 -2.83 12.08
C ILE A 3 -5.50 -3.43 11.43
N THR A 4 -5.99 -2.83 10.34
CA THR A 4 -7.17 -3.35 9.61
C THR A 4 -6.75 -4.43 8.60
N PRO A 5 -7.64 -5.36 8.23
CA PRO A 5 -7.34 -6.35 7.20
C PRO A 5 -6.94 -5.71 5.87
N ILE A 6 -7.55 -4.57 5.49
CA ILE A 6 -7.20 -3.87 4.25
C ILE A 6 -5.79 -3.25 4.32
N GLU A 7 -5.36 -2.72 5.47
CA GLU A 7 -3.98 -2.23 5.67
C GLU A 7 -2.95 -3.37 5.47
N ILE A 8 -3.29 -4.60 5.88
CA ILE A 8 -2.45 -5.79 5.68
C ILE A 8 -2.41 -6.16 4.19
N GLN A 9 -3.55 -6.15 3.49
CA GLN A 9 -3.58 -6.43 2.05
C GLN A 9 -2.78 -5.40 1.26
N THR A 10 -2.91 -4.10 1.56
CA THR A 10 -2.11 -3.05 0.92
C THR A 10 -0.61 -3.27 1.13
N ALA A 11 -0.19 -3.72 2.31
CA ALA A 11 1.20 -4.11 2.56
C ALA A 11 1.61 -5.33 1.71
N GLY A 12 0.72 -6.32 1.54
CA GLY A 12 0.91 -7.46 0.64
C GLY A 12 1.16 -7.05 -0.80
N ILE A 13 0.36 -6.12 -1.34
CA ILE A 13 0.53 -5.56 -2.68
C ILE A 13 1.93 -4.93 -2.85
N CYS A 14 2.42 -4.22 -1.83
CA CYS A 14 3.77 -3.65 -1.87
C CYS A 14 4.85 -4.73 -1.97
N LEU A 15 4.69 -5.83 -1.23
CA LEU A 15 5.61 -6.96 -1.26
C LEU A 15 5.59 -7.67 -2.62
N GLU A 16 4.41 -7.85 -3.21
CA GLU A 16 4.26 -8.44 -4.55
C GLU A 16 5.01 -7.63 -5.61
N ILE A 17 4.78 -6.30 -5.64
CA ILE A 17 5.41 -5.42 -6.64
C ILE A 17 6.92 -5.40 -6.46
N ALA A 18 7.39 -5.29 -5.23
CA ALA A 18 8.82 -5.15 -4.96
C ALA A 18 9.60 -6.47 -5.03
N ALA A 19 8.91 -7.62 -5.09
CA ALA A 19 9.54 -8.92 -5.33
C ALA A 19 9.96 -9.13 -6.80
N PHE A 20 9.50 -8.29 -7.73
CA PHE A 20 9.96 -8.33 -9.13
C PHE A 20 11.42 -7.86 -9.24
N GLU A 21 12.28 -8.65 -9.87
CA GLU A 21 13.72 -8.36 -10.00
C GLU A 21 14.00 -7.00 -10.66
N GLU A 22 13.17 -6.60 -11.63
CA GLU A 22 13.30 -5.32 -12.34
C GLU A 22 12.83 -4.11 -11.54
N PHE A 23 12.14 -4.30 -10.42
CA PHE A 23 11.55 -3.22 -9.63
C PHE A 23 12.59 -2.18 -9.20
N HIS A 24 13.79 -2.62 -8.83
CA HIS A 24 14.87 -1.73 -8.40
C HIS A 24 15.45 -0.86 -9.53
N HIS A 25 15.21 -1.23 -10.79
CA HIS A 25 15.66 -0.49 -11.97
C HIS A 25 14.63 0.55 -12.45
N LEU A 26 13.39 0.46 -11.98
CA LEU A 26 12.36 1.44 -12.33
C LEU A 26 12.76 2.84 -11.88
N THR A 27 12.28 3.85 -12.59
CA THR A 27 12.34 5.25 -12.20
C THR A 27 11.30 5.56 -11.12
N SER A 28 11.44 6.71 -10.45
CA SER A 28 10.44 7.15 -9.48
C SER A 28 9.06 7.35 -10.14
N ASP A 29 9.02 7.78 -11.40
CA ASP A 29 7.77 8.03 -12.13
C ASP A 29 7.10 6.72 -12.55
N GLU A 30 7.88 5.73 -12.98
CA GLU A 30 7.37 4.37 -13.23
C GLU A 30 6.80 3.75 -11.95
N VAL A 31 7.46 3.93 -10.80
CA VAL A 31 6.90 3.47 -9.52
C VAL A 31 5.59 4.19 -9.21
N ARG A 32 5.50 5.50 -9.41
CA ARG A 32 4.26 6.28 -9.20
C ARG A 32 3.14 5.82 -10.14
N SER A 33 3.45 5.32 -11.32
CA SER A 33 2.46 4.82 -12.27
C SER A 33 1.65 3.62 -11.74
N TYR A 34 2.16 2.91 -10.72
CA TYR A 34 1.42 1.83 -10.08
C TYR A 34 0.22 2.30 -9.24
N GLN A 35 0.07 3.60 -8.98
CA GLN A 35 -0.93 4.08 -8.03
C GLN A 35 -2.35 3.66 -8.43
N SER A 36 -2.72 3.80 -9.70
CA SER A 36 -4.04 3.37 -10.19
C SER A 36 -4.25 1.86 -10.05
N SER A 37 -3.27 1.05 -10.44
CA SER A 37 -3.35 -0.41 -10.30
C SER A 37 -3.41 -0.87 -8.84
N ILE A 38 -2.79 -0.13 -7.92
CA ILE A 38 -2.89 -0.39 -6.48
C ILE A 38 -4.29 -0.04 -5.97
N GLN A 39 -4.87 1.09 -6.41
CA GLN A 39 -6.26 1.45 -6.06
C GLN A 39 -7.24 0.37 -6.54
N ASP A 40 -7.09 -0.10 -7.78
CA ASP A 40 -7.93 -1.17 -8.35
C ASP A 40 -7.85 -2.44 -7.50
N LYS A 41 -6.64 -2.89 -7.13
CA LYS A 41 -6.45 -4.04 -6.25
C LYS A 41 -7.07 -3.85 -4.86
N ILE A 42 -6.97 -2.66 -4.27
CA ILE A 42 -7.58 -2.37 -2.97
C ILE A 42 -9.11 -2.48 -3.06
N TRP A 43 -9.71 -1.98 -4.13
CA TRP A 43 -11.15 -2.10 -4.38
C TRP A 43 -11.59 -3.55 -4.62
N GLU A 44 -10.81 -4.36 -5.32
CA GLU A 44 -11.08 -5.80 -5.44
C GLU A 44 -11.13 -6.48 -4.07
N HIS A 45 -10.23 -6.09 -3.16
CA HIS A 45 -10.21 -6.62 -1.79
C HIS A 45 -11.32 -6.10 -0.88
N ASP A 46 -11.90 -4.92 -1.15
CA ASP A 46 -13.08 -4.41 -0.43
C ASP A 46 -14.23 -5.42 -0.46
N PHE A 47 -14.53 -5.93 -1.66
CA PHE A 47 -15.55 -6.94 -1.88
C PHE A 47 -15.28 -8.23 -1.10
N HIS A 48 -14.01 -8.65 -1.03
CA HIS A 48 -13.62 -9.90 -0.37
C HIS A 48 -13.62 -9.80 1.16
N ILE A 49 -13.39 -8.61 1.72
CA ILE A 49 -13.26 -8.38 3.15
C ILE A 49 -14.58 -7.85 3.75
N ASN A 50 -15.56 -7.52 2.90
CA ASN A 50 -16.85 -6.96 3.29
C ASN A 50 -16.68 -5.72 4.17
N CYS A 51 -15.75 -4.84 3.76
CA CYS A 51 -15.64 -3.49 4.32
C CYS A 51 -16.39 -2.49 3.42
N HIS A 52 -16.56 -1.27 3.92
CA HIS A 52 -17.05 -0.15 3.12
C HIS A 52 -15.93 0.89 3.08
N LEU A 53 -15.01 0.71 2.13
CA LEU A 53 -13.95 1.70 1.92
C LEU A 53 -14.53 2.97 1.28
N THR A 54 -14.00 4.12 1.69
CA THR A 54 -14.24 5.38 0.99
C THR A 54 -13.15 5.59 -0.05
N GLU A 55 -13.45 6.31 -1.13
CA GLU A 55 -12.47 6.72 -2.14
C GLU A 55 -11.27 7.44 -1.49
N SER A 56 -11.55 8.34 -0.54
CA SER A 56 -10.50 9.05 0.22
C SER A 56 -9.57 8.13 1.01
N TYR A 57 -10.07 7.00 1.51
CA TYR A 57 -9.25 6.03 2.24
C TYR A 57 -8.45 5.14 1.29
N VAL A 58 -9.03 4.76 0.15
CA VAL A 58 -8.31 4.04 -0.92
C VAL A 58 -7.19 4.90 -1.50
N ASP A 59 -7.45 6.19 -1.75
CA ASP A 59 -6.45 7.17 -2.17
C ASP A 59 -5.32 7.28 -1.16
N HIS A 60 -5.66 7.39 0.12
CA HIS A 60 -4.69 7.41 1.20
C HIS A 60 -3.81 6.15 1.18
N LEU A 61 -4.42 4.96 1.20
CA LEU A 61 -3.70 3.69 1.22
C LEU A 61 -2.79 3.51 -0.01
N SER A 62 -3.28 3.87 -1.20
CA SER A 62 -2.48 3.81 -2.43
C SER A 62 -1.30 4.77 -2.40
N GLN A 63 -1.48 6.00 -1.90
CA GLN A 63 -0.40 6.96 -1.74
C GLN A 63 0.67 6.45 -0.77
N ARG A 64 0.25 5.87 0.37
CA ARG A 64 1.18 5.25 1.32
C ARG A 64 1.94 4.08 0.71
N ALA A 65 1.28 3.26 -0.11
CA ALA A 65 1.91 2.17 -0.84
C ALA A 65 3.00 2.67 -1.80
N ILE A 66 2.74 3.75 -2.55
CA ILE A 66 3.75 4.39 -3.41
C ILE A 66 4.95 4.88 -2.60
N GLU A 67 4.73 5.50 -1.45
CA GLU A 67 5.82 5.94 -0.58
C GLU A 67 6.68 4.77 -0.07
N VAL A 68 6.05 3.65 0.29
CA VAL A 68 6.75 2.41 0.65
C VAL A 68 7.58 1.92 -0.51
N LEU A 69 6.99 1.79 -1.70
CA LEU A 69 7.67 1.29 -2.90
C LEU A 69 8.88 2.16 -3.26
N LEU A 70 8.75 3.48 -3.20
CA LEU A 70 9.87 4.41 -3.43
C LEU A 70 11.02 4.19 -2.42
N LYS A 71 10.71 3.91 -1.16
CA LYS A 71 11.72 3.58 -0.13
C LYS A 71 12.34 2.21 -0.36
N CYS A 72 11.56 1.20 -0.74
CA CYS A 72 12.06 -0.13 -1.07
C CYS A 72 13.02 -0.10 -2.26
N ARG A 73 12.67 0.69 -3.28
CA ARG A 73 13.55 0.95 -4.42
C ARG A 73 14.90 1.55 -4.00
N GLN A 74 14.90 2.44 -3.00
CA GLN A 74 16.11 3.05 -2.43
C GLN A 74 16.92 2.12 -1.50
N GLY A 75 16.51 0.87 -1.33
CA GLY A 75 17.22 -0.13 -0.52
C GLY A 75 16.64 -0.36 0.88
N ALA A 76 15.44 0.17 1.19
CA ALA A 76 14.72 -0.27 2.38
C ALA A 76 14.40 -1.77 2.28
N GLN A 77 14.69 -2.52 3.34
CA GLN A 77 14.56 -3.97 3.33
C GLN A 77 13.10 -4.41 3.34
N LEU A 78 12.71 -5.12 2.28
CA LEU A 78 11.37 -5.70 2.09
C LEU A 78 11.02 -6.82 3.08
N HIS A 79 12.02 -7.36 3.79
CA HIS A 79 11.86 -8.51 4.68
C HIS A 79 11.07 -8.16 5.95
N ASP A 80 10.90 -6.87 6.26
CA ASP A 80 10.14 -6.42 7.42
C ASP A 80 8.75 -5.92 7.02
N ALA A 81 7.81 -6.87 6.90
CA ALA A 81 6.40 -6.58 6.71
C ALA A 81 5.84 -5.66 7.82
N SER A 82 6.42 -5.68 9.03
CA SER A 82 5.99 -4.82 10.13
C SER A 82 6.32 -3.35 9.86
N TRP A 83 7.45 -3.07 9.22
CA TRP A 83 7.81 -1.71 8.80
C TRP A 83 6.85 -1.21 7.72
N ILE A 84 6.55 -2.02 6.71
CA ILE A 84 5.59 -1.67 5.65
C ILE A 84 4.23 -1.36 6.25
N ILE A 85 3.70 -2.26 7.08
CA ILE A 85 2.39 -2.08 7.73
C ILE A 85 2.37 -0.82 8.60
N ARG A 86 3.46 -0.51 9.32
CA ARG A 86 3.57 0.75 10.07
C ARG A 86 3.55 1.98 9.16
N GLN A 87 4.19 1.92 7.99
CA GLN A 87 4.13 3.02 7.03
C GLN A 87 2.72 3.17 6.44
N ILE A 88 2.06 2.06 6.07
CA ILE A 88 0.69 2.11 5.54
C ILE A 88 -0.28 2.66 6.59
N SER A 89 -0.18 2.20 7.84
CA SER A 89 -1.10 2.58 8.93
C SER A 89 -0.77 3.91 9.62
N SER A 90 0.33 4.58 9.28
CA SER A 90 0.71 5.84 9.93
C SER A 90 -0.03 7.03 9.31
N SER A 91 -1.26 7.29 9.75
CA SER A 91 -1.87 8.61 10.05
C SER A 91 -3.36 8.46 10.39
N GLU A 92 -3.79 9.19 11.42
CA GLU A 92 -5.15 9.41 11.97
C GLU A 92 -6.30 8.50 11.51
N LYS A 93 -6.53 7.41 12.27
CA LYS A 93 -7.69 6.51 12.17
C LYS A 93 -9.07 7.16 12.40
N GLN A 94 -9.12 8.46 12.67
CA GLN A 94 -10.34 9.14 13.14
C GLN A 94 -11.19 9.78 12.03
N THR A 95 -10.72 9.83 10.78
CA THR A 95 -11.41 10.60 9.71
C THR A 95 -12.09 9.72 8.64
N TYR A 96 -11.94 8.40 8.68
CA TYR A 96 -12.28 7.52 7.54
C TYR A 96 -13.20 6.33 7.89
N LEU A 97 -13.66 6.23 9.14
CA LEU A 97 -14.61 5.20 9.57
C LEU A 97 -15.88 5.90 10.03
N HIS A 98 -16.97 5.70 9.29
CA HIS A 98 -18.33 6.01 9.72
C HIS A 98 -18.92 4.82 10.50
#